data_AF-A0A929XJE3-F1
#
_entry.id   AF-A0A929XJE3-F1
#
_cell.length_a   1.000
_cell.length_b   1.000
_cell.length_c   1.000
_cell.angle_alpha   90.00
_cell.angle_beta   90.00
_cell.angle_gamma   90.00
#
_symmetry.space_group_name_H-M   'P 1'
#
loop_
_entity.id
_entity.type
_entity.pdbx_description
1 polymer ?
#
loop_
_entity_poly.entity_id
_entity_poly.type
_entity_poly.pdbx_seq_one_letter_code
_entity_poly.pdbx_strand_id
1 'polypeptide(L)'
;MKKEKMKWYSRMHLWCGLPWTFTKYGMSEDRLFVEKGLLNTSEQEVRLYRIMNVSLKRTLIQKIFGMGTIHIDSSDKDLSCFDIINVKNSEEVKEMISDQVERERVRNRVSAREFMSDHEGQGEDDALFDPDDDREDR
;
A
#
# COMPACT_ATOMS: atom_id res chain seq x y z
N MET A 1 19.25 1.23 -1.70
CA MET A 1 18.27 2.15 -1.06
C MET A 1 18.75 3.59 -1.02
N LYS A 2 18.14 4.51 -1.79
CA LYS A 2 18.36 5.97 -1.64
C LYS A 2 17.55 6.45 -0.42
N LYS A 3 18.23 6.95 0.62
CA LYS A 3 17.62 7.34 1.91
C LYS A 3 16.78 8.63 1.85
N GLU A 4 16.91 9.43 0.78
CA GLU A 4 16.30 10.77 0.67
C GLU A 4 14.77 10.80 0.66
N LYS A 5 14.07 9.67 0.49
CA LYS A 5 12.59 9.61 0.49
C LYS A 5 12.00 8.62 1.51
N MET A 6 12.77 8.18 2.50
CA MET A 6 12.28 7.22 3.50
C MET A 6 11.68 7.96 4.70
N LYS A 7 10.37 7.81 4.93
CA LYS A 7 9.67 8.32 6.12
C LYS A 7 9.98 7.50 7.36
N TRP A 8 10.24 6.21 7.18
CA TRP A 8 10.61 5.33 8.26
C TRP A 8 11.68 4.34 7.81
N TYR A 9 12.64 4.09 8.70
CA TYR A 9 13.70 3.12 8.49
C TYR A 9 13.93 2.37 9.80
N SER A 10 13.85 1.04 9.74
CA SER A 10 14.13 0.19 10.89
C SER A 10 14.95 -1.01 10.47
N ARG A 11 15.83 -1.43 11.38
CA ARG A 11 16.58 -2.67 11.24
C ARG A 11 16.00 -3.68 12.21
N MET A 12 15.77 -4.89 11.72
CA MET A 12 15.39 -6.01 12.56
C MET A 12 16.45 -6.22 13.66
N HIS A 13 16.01 -6.23 14.91
CA HIS A 13 16.85 -6.59 16.05
C HIS A 13 16.42 -7.96 16.58
N LEU A 14 17.35 -8.79 17.05
CA LEU A 14 16.97 -9.94 17.87
C LEU A 14 16.60 -9.51 19.29
N TRP A 15 15.89 -10.40 19.98
CA TRP A 15 15.50 -10.30 21.38
C TRP A 15 16.68 -10.09 22.35
N CYS A 16 17.91 -10.34 21.91
CA CYS A 16 19.15 -10.14 22.66
C CYS A 16 19.99 -8.93 22.19
N GLY A 17 19.45 -8.02 21.37
CA GLY A 17 20.15 -6.80 20.94
C GLY A 17 21.29 -7.00 19.93
N LEU A 18 21.57 -8.24 19.52
CA LEU A 18 22.54 -8.54 18.48
C LEU A 18 21.93 -8.30 17.08
N PRO A 19 22.61 -7.56 16.18
CA PRO A 19 22.16 -7.32 14.81
C PRO A 19 22.51 -8.50 13.90
N TRP A 20 22.18 -9.73 14.32
CA TRP A 20 22.48 -10.94 13.52
C TRP A 20 21.60 -11.03 12.27
N THR A 21 20.50 -10.27 12.23
CA THR A 21 19.61 -10.23 11.07
C THR A 21 19.94 -9.04 10.19
N PHE A 22 20.33 -9.34 8.96
CA PHE A 22 20.59 -8.36 7.90
C PHE A 22 19.30 -7.88 7.22
N THR A 23 18.17 -7.98 7.91
CA THR A 23 16.88 -7.55 7.41
C THR A 23 16.67 -6.07 7.71
N LYS A 24 16.47 -5.27 6.66
CA LYS A 24 16.15 -3.85 6.76
C LYS A 24 14.74 -3.64 6.24
N TYR A 25 14.01 -2.79 6.96
CA TYR A 25 12.68 -2.36 6.60
C TYR A 25 12.72 -0.86 6.35
N GLY A 26 12.13 -0.43 5.26
CA GLY A 26 12.02 0.98 4.92
C GLY A 26 10.62 1.28 4.41
N MET A 27 10.10 2.45 4.74
CA MET A 27 8.82 2.93 4.22
C MET A 27 9.05 4.30 3.58
N SER A 28 8.63 4.43 2.32
CA SER A 28 8.50 5.70 1.62
C SER A 28 7.03 6.14 1.60
N GLU A 29 6.68 7.14 0.81
CA GLU A 29 5.31 7.67 0.76
C GLU A 29 4.35 6.74 0.02
N ASP A 30 4.81 6.08 -1.04
CA ASP A 30 4.04 5.23 -1.95
C ASP A 30 4.40 3.73 -1.85
N ARG A 31 5.55 3.42 -1.26
CA ARG A 31 6.12 2.06 -1.23
C ARG A 31 6.67 1.67 0.14
N LEU A 32 6.54 0.38 0.44
CA LEU A 32 7.21 -0.30 1.52
C LEU A 32 8.31 -1.21 0.96
N PHE A 33 9.49 -1.13 1.55
CA PHE A 33 10.68 -1.85 1.15
C PHE A 33 11.09 -2.85 2.23
N VAL A 34 11.42 -4.06 1.79
CA VAL A 34 11.92 -5.14 2.63
C VAL A 34 13.18 -5.69 1.98
N GLU A 35 14.33 -5.41 2.59
CA GLU A 35 15.62 -5.93 2.16
C GLU A 35 15.99 -7.08 3.10
N LYS A 36 16.19 -8.28 2.55
CA LYS A 36 16.61 -9.48 3.29
C LYS A 36 17.89 -10.04 2.66
N GLY A 37 18.94 -10.26 3.45
CA GLY A 37 20.11 -10.98 2.96
C GLY A 37 21.43 -10.68 3.67
N LEU A 38 22.25 -11.72 3.86
CA LEU A 38 23.62 -11.62 4.38
C LEU A 38 24.67 -11.72 3.25
N LEU A 39 24.56 -12.74 2.39
CA LEU A 39 25.44 -12.97 1.24
C LEU A 39 24.75 -12.71 -0.11
N ASN A 40 23.46 -13.03 -0.19
CA ASN A 40 22.59 -12.70 -1.32
C ASN A 40 21.53 -11.72 -0.83
N THR A 41 21.48 -10.53 -1.42
CA THR A 41 20.57 -9.45 -1.01
C THR A 41 19.34 -9.47 -1.91
N SER A 42 18.20 -9.87 -1.34
CA SER A 42 16.89 -9.76 -1.98
C SER A 42 16.20 -8.47 -1.51
N GLU A 43 15.97 -7.55 -2.44
CA GLU A 43 15.17 -6.35 -2.22
C GLU A 43 13.76 -6.59 -2.78
N GLN A 44 12.77 -6.44 -1.91
CA GLN A 44 11.36 -6.61 -2.25
C GLN A 44 10.63 -5.30 -1.96
N GLU A 45 9.83 -4.83 -2.91
CA GLU A 45 9.01 -3.63 -2.77
C GLU A 45 7.53 -3.94 -2.96
N VAL A 46 6.69 -3.36 -2.10
CA VAL A 46 5.23 -3.42 -2.21
C VAL A 46 4.69 -2.00 -2.19
N ARG A 47 3.77 -1.70 -3.12
CA ARG A 47 3.08 -0.40 -3.13
C ARG A 47 2.05 -0.36 -2.02
N LEU A 48 1.99 0.75 -1.28
CA LEU A 48 1.12 0.91 -0.11
C LEU A 48 -0.36 0.73 -0.46
N TYR A 49 -0.81 1.18 -1.63
CA TYR A 49 -2.21 1.00 -2.06
C TYR A 49 -2.62 -0.48 -2.27
N ARG A 50 -1.66 -1.39 -2.47
CA ARG A 50 -1.90 -2.84 -2.63
C ARG A 50 -1.88 -3.61 -1.31
N ILE A 51 -1.56 -2.94 -0.20
CA ILE A 51 -1.64 -3.55 1.12
C ILE A 51 -3.12 -3.64 1.48
N MET A 52 -3.60 -4.84 1.83
CA MET A 52 -4.98 -5.06 2.24
C MET A 52 -5.15 -4.90 3.74
N ASN A 53 -4.27 -5.55 4.50
CA ASN A 53 -4.41 -5.70 5.94
C ASN A 53 -3.04 -5.61 6.62
N VAL A 54 -3.04 -5.02 7.82
CA VAL A 54 -1.85 -4.84 8.66
C VAL A 54 -2.19 -5.36 10.05
N SER A 55 -1.66 -6.53 10.39
CA SER A 55 -1.92 -7.22 11.65
C SER A 55 -0.71 -7.17 12.57
N LEU A 56 -0.94 -7.15 13.88
CA LEU A 56 0.12 -7.10 14.88
C LEU A 56 0.12 -8.38 15.71
N LYS A 57 1.24 -9.12 15.70
CA LYS A 57 1.47 -10.33 16.49
C LYS A 57 2.55 -10.03 17.54
N ARG A 58 2.25 -10.31 18.81
CA ARG A 58 3.19 -10.12 19.93
C ARG A 58 3.24 -11.37 20.80
N THR A 59 4.43 -11.95 20.95
CA THR A 59 4.70 -13.00 21.95
C THR A 59 4.87 -12.40 23.35
N LEU A 60 4.80 -13.20 24.41
CA LEU A 60 4.95 -12.72 25.80
C LEU A 60 6.29 -12.00 26.02
N ILE A 61 7.38 -12.53 25.48
CA ILE A 61 8.71 -11.93 25.54
C ILE A 61 8.71 -10.58 24.81
N GLN A 62 8.14 -10.52 23.61
CA GLN A 62 8.02 -9.28 22.85
C GLN A 62 7.22 -8.21 23.61
N LYS A 63 6.14 -8.58 24.31
CA LYS A 63 5.38 -7.63 25.15
C LYS A 63 6.23 -7.05 26.28
N ILE A 64 7.03 -7.89 26.95
CA ILE A 64 7.91 -7.44 28.06
C ILE A 64 8.99 -6.47 27.54
N PHE A 65 9.50 -6.69 26.34
CA PHE A 65 10.54 -5.84 25.73
C PHE A 65 9.98 -4.70 24.86
N GLY A 66 8.66 -4.49 24.80
CA GLY A 66 8.05 -3.43 23.97
C GLY A 66 8.23 -3.65 22.45
N MET A 67 8.45 -4.89 22.04
CA MET A 67 8.62 -5.30 20.64
C MET A 67 7.36 -5.97 20.09
N GLY A 68 7.29 -6.14 18.77
CA GLY A 68 6.24 -6.91 18.12
C GLY A 68 6.58 -7.26 16.67
N THR A 69 5.83 -8.20 16.11
CA THR A 69 5.91 -8.59 14.71
C THR A 69 4.69 -8.06 13.97
N ILE A 70 4.90 -7.26 12.92
CA ILE A 70 3.83 -6.72 12.08
C ILE A 70 3.69 -7.62 10.86
N HIS A 71 2.53 -8.22 10.66
CA HIS A 71 2.17 -9.05 9.51
C HIS A 71 1.45 -8.17 8.49
N ILE A 72 1.92 -8.20 7.25
CA ILE A 72 1.35 -7.40 6.16
C ILE A 72 0.84 -8.35 5.08
N ASP A 73 -0.44 -8.18 4.75
CA ASP A 73 -1.11 -8.87 3.64
C ASP A 73 -1.22 -7.92 2.45
N SER A 74 -0.77 -8.35 1.28
CA SER A 74 -0.87 -7.60 0.03
C SER A 74 -1.56 -8.42 -1.06
N SER A 75 -2.27 -7.73 -1.95
CA SER A 75 -2.88 -8.35 -3.14
C SER A 75 -1.88 -8.59 -4.28
N ASP A 76 -0.59 -8.34 -4.08
CA ASP A 76 0.42 -8.52 -5.12
C ASP A 76 0.69 -9.99 -5.42
N LYS A 77 0.93 -10.33 -6.70
CA LYS A 77 1.14 -11.72 -7.12
C LYS A 77 2.49 -12.26 -6.67
N ASP A 78 3.50 -11.40 -6.64
CA ASP A 78 4.87 -11.78 -6.30
C ASP A 78 5.12 -11.76 -4.78
N LEU A 79 4.35 -10.97 -4.04
CA LEU A 79 4.53 -10.68 -2.62
C LEU A 79 3.19 -10.63 -1.89
N SER A 80 2.55 -11.79 -1.72
CA SER A 80 1.22 -11.88 -1.12
C SER A 80 1.20 -11.61 0.39
N CYS A 81 2.23 -12.04 1.12
CA CYS A 81 2.33 -11.79 2.55
C CYS A 81 3.78 -11.72 3.03
N PHE A 82 4.06 -10.84 4.00
CA PHE A 82 5.37 -10.77 4.64
C PHE A 82 5.30 -10.23 6.07
N ASP A 83 6.29 -10.64 6.87
CA ASP A 83 6.44 -10.25 8.27
C ASP A 83 7.58 -9.25 8.49
N ILE A 84 7.27 -8.19 9.25
CA ILE A 84 8.22 -7.26 9.85
C ILE A 84 8.46 -7.68 11.29
N ILE A 85 9.59 -8.29 11.58
CA ILE A 85 9.85 -8.98 12.85
C ILE A 85 10.58 -8.05 13.83
N ASN A 86 10.22 -8.14 15.12
CA ASN A 86 10.89 -7.45 16.23
C ASN A 86 11.02 -5.93 16.05
N VAL A 87 9.90 -5.31 15.72
CA VAL A 87 9.77 -3.86 15.66
C VAL A 87 9.58 -3.31 17.08
N LYS A 88 10.46 -2.39 17.50
CA LYS A 88 10.26 -1.59 18.72
C LYS A 88 9.07 -0.67 18.52
N ASN A 89 8.29 -0.42 19.57
CA ASN A 89 7.08 0.40 19.49
C ASN A 89 6.14 -0.08 18.37
N SER A 90 5.95 -1.40 18.28
CA SER A 90 5.18 -2.03 17.19
C SER A 90 3.74 -1.53 17.03
N GLU A 91 3.16 -0.88 18.05
CA GLU A 91 1.82 -0.25 17.97
C GLU A 91 1.86 0.99 17.09
N GLU A 92 2.75 1.91 17.43
CA GLU A 92 2.94 3.19 16.76
C GLU A 92 3.37 2.97 15.31
N VAL A 93 4.28 2.00 15.07
CA VAL A 93 4.69 1.65 13.71
C VAL A 93 3.54 1.05 12.91
N LYS A 94 2.70 0.21 13.54
CA LYS A 94 1.53 -0.37 12.86
C LYS A 94 0.52 0.73 12.50
N GLU A 95 0.22 1.63 13.42
CA GLU A 95 -0.67 2.77 13.20
C GLU A 95 -0.14 3.69 12.09
N MET A 96 1.14 4.04 12.14
CA MET A 96 1.81 4.82 11.09
C MET A 96 1.72 4.16 9.71
N ILE A 97 1.92 2.83 9.61
CA ILE A 97 1.77 2.10 8.34
C ILE A 97 0.31 2.13 7.89
N SER A 98 -0.64 1.88 8.78
CA SER A 98 -2.08 1.91 8.48
C SER A 98 -2.53 3.27 7.95
N ASP A 99 -2.11 4.35 8.60
CA ASP A 99 -2.42 5.72 8.18
C ASP A 99 -1.85 6.04 6.80
N GLN A 100 -0.61 5.62 6.53
CA GLN A 100 0.03 5.87 5.24
C GLN A 100 -0.63 5.04 4.12
N VAL A 101 -1.04 3.81 4.39
CA VAL A 101 -1.81 2.98 3.45
C VAL A 101 -3.14 3.65 3.11
N GLU A 102 -3.86 4.17 4.11
CA GLU A 102 -5.15 4.81 3.88
C GLU A 102 -5.01 6.12 3.09
N ARG A 103 -3.99 6.93 3.41
CA ARG A 103 -3.69 8.15 2.63
C ARG A 103 -3.41 7.85 1.16
N GLU A 104 -2.61 6.82 0.88
CA GLU A 104 -2.30 6.44 -0.50
C GLU A 104 -3.53 5.85 -1.22
N ARG A 105 -4.39 5.10 -0.52
CA ARG A 105 -5.66 4.63 -1.09
C ARG A 105 -6.60 5.78 -1.45
N VAL A 106 -6.75 6.75 -0.55
CA VAL A 106 -7.57 7.95 -0.81
C VAL A 106 -7.01 8.72 -2.00
N ARG A 107 -5.69 8.96 -2.03
CA ARG A 107 -5.02 9.65 -3.14
C ARG A 107 -5.22 8.94 -4.48
N ASN A 108 -5.07 7.62 -4.51
CA ASN A 108 -5.27 6.83 -5.73
C ASN A 108 -6.75 6.79 -6.15
N ARG A 109 -7.69 6.78 -5.20
CA ARG A 109 -9.13 6.85 -5.46
C ARG A 109 -9.56 8.22 -6.00
N VAL A 110 -8.98 9.30 -5.47
CA VAL A 110 -9.20 10.67 -5.98
C VAL A 110 -8.71 10.77 -7.41
N SER A 111 -7.50 10.29 -7.69
CA SER A 111 -6.97 10.27 -9.05
C SER A 111 -7.88 9.49 -10.01
N ALA A 112 -8.38 8.31 -9.62
CA ALA A 112 -9.33 7.55 -10.43
C ALA A 112 -10.65 8.28 -10.69
N ARG A 113 -11.15 9.07 -9.72
CA ARG A 113 -12.39 9.87 -9.88
C ARG A 113 -12.18 11.07 -10.78
N GLU A 114 -11.04 11.74 -10.70
CA GLU A 114 -10.69 12.87 -11.57
C GLU A 114 -10.61 12.47 -13.05
N PHE A 115 -10.20 11.24 -13.35
CA PHE A 115 -10.22 10.71 -14.72
C PHE A 115 -11.61 10.28 -15.21
N MET A 116 -12.57 10.02 -14.32
CA MET A 116 -13.94 9.63 -14.70
C MET A 116 -14.87 10.83 -14.92
N SER A 117 -14.60 12.00 -14.32
CA SER A 117 -15.43 13.20 -14.50
C SER A 117 -15.26 13.89 -15.85
N ASP A 118 -14.21 13.56 -16.62
CA ASP A 118 -13.96 14.13 -17.96
C ASP A 118 -14.72 13.40 -19.10
N HIS A 119 -15.56 12.41 -18.79
CA HIS A 119 -16.31 11.64 -19.82
C HIS A 119 -17.83 11.63 -19.67
N GLU A 120 -18.40 12.41 -18.74
CA GLU A 120 -19.86 12.59 -18.62
C GLU A 120 -20.23 14.03 -18.94
N GLY A 121 -20.31 14.33 -20.24
CA GLY A 121 -20.66 15.66 -20.74
C GLY A 121 -21.00 15.66 -22.23
N GLN A 122 -21.85 14.74 -22.68
CA GLN A 122 -22.63 14.85 -23.93
C GLN A 122 -23.63 13.70 -24.01
N GLY A 123 -24.88 13.98 -23.62
CA GLY A 123 -25.96 13.01 -23.69
C GLY A 123 -27.30 13.63 -23.37
N GLU A 124 -27.53 14.87 -23.80
CA GLU A 124 -28.86 15.49 -23.76
C GLU A 124 -29.09 16.23 -25.09
N ASP A 125 -30.27 15.93 -25.66
CA ASP A 125 -31.03 16.72 -26.63
C ASP A 125 -30.64 16.68 -28.11
N ASP A 126 -31.35 15.84 -28.87
CA ASP A 126 -32.04 16.30 -30.08
C ASP A 126 -33.20 15.36 -30.42
N ALA A 127 -34.39 15.77 -29.99
CA ALA A 127 -35.66 15.26 -30.48
C ALA A 127 -35.84 15.68 -31.95
N LEU A 128 -35.67 14.75 -32.89
CA LEU A 128 -36.20 14.89 -34.25
C LEU A 128 -37.54 14.14 -34.33
N PHE A 129 -38.59 14.88 -33.94
CA PHE A 129 -39.96 14.64 -34.39
C PHE A 129 -40.07 15.21 -35.80
N ASP A 130 -40.25 14.36 -36.81
CA ASP A 130 -40.58 14.77 -38.19
C ASP A 130 -42.03 14.37 -38.48
N PRO A 131 -43.00 15.30 -38.36
CA PRO A 131 -44.34 15.11 -38.90
C PRO A 131 -44.31 15.52 -40.37
N ASP A 132 -44.95 14.74 -41.23
CA ASP A 132 -45.23 15.07 -42.63
C ASP A 132 -44.10 14.78 -43.65
N ASP A 133 -44.05 13.54 -44.14
CA ASP A 133 -43.72 13.32 -45.56
C ASP A 133 -44.78 12.41 -46.20
N ASP A 134 -45.97 12.99 -46.39
CA ASP A 134 -46.93 12.55 -47.39
C ASP A 134 -46.42 13.00 -48.77
N ARG A 135 -45.82 12.11 -49.57
CA ARG A 135 -45.89 12.19 -51.05
C ARG A 135 -45.88 10.83 -51.75
N GLU A 136 -46.94 10.66 -52.54
CA GLU A 136 -47.10 9.80 -53.71
C GLU A 136 -45.79 9.56 -54.49
N ASP A 137 -45.52 8.34 -54.94
CA ASP A 137 -45.96 7.86 -56.26
C ASP A 137 -45.40 6.45 -56.55
N ARG A 138 -46.24 5.65 -57.24
CA ARG A 138 -45.99 4.35 -57.89
C ARG A 138 -46.16 3.03 -57.11
#